data_AF-Q9Z3W7-F1
#
_entry.id   AF-Q9Z3W7-F1
#
_cell.length_a   1.000
_cell.length_b   1.000
_cell.length_c   1.000
_cell.angle_alpha   90.00
_cell.angle_beta   90.00
_cell.angle_gamma   90.00
#
_symmetry.space_group_name_H-M   'P 1'
#
loop_
_entity.id
_entity.type
_entity.pdbx_description
1 polymer ?
#
loop_
_entity_poly.entity_id
_entity_poly.type
_entity_poly.pdbx_seq_one_letter_code
_entity_poly.pdbx_strand_id
1 'polypeptide(L)' 'MAEPIATLEQTSFRQKRRRELLTFVVLAFGIWPVVAVGTVATYGFAVWAYQIVYGPPGPHDITPARPNSAE' A
#
# COMPACT_ATOMS: atom_id res chain seq x y z
N MET A 1 31.32 -34.50 31.37
CA MET A 1 30.27 -33.65 31.97
C MET A 1 30.40 -32.21 31.47
N ALA A 2 30.42 -32.01 30.14
CA ALA A 2 30.20 -30.70 29.50
C ALA A 2 28.81 -30.76 28.84
N GLU A 3 28.21 -29.63 28.46
CA GLU A 3 26.96 -29.45 27.66
C GLU A 3 25.73 -28.80 28.36
N PRO A 4 25.85 -27.63 29.04
CA PRO A 4 24.68 -26.75 29.26
C PRO A 4 24.72 -25.45 28.41
N ILE A 5 25.87 -25.09 27.84
CA ILE A 5 26.07 -23.80 27.15
C ILE A 5 25.53 -23.79 25.71
N ALA A 6 25.55 -24.93 25.00
CA ALA A 6 25.07 -25.01 23.62
C ALA A 6 23.54 -24.81 23.49
N THR A 7 22.75 -25.24 24.48
CA THR A 7 21.28 -25.19 24.45
C THR A 7 20.74 -23.80 24.76
N LEU A 8 21.40 -23.05 25.66
CA LEU A 8 21.06 -21.66 26.02
C LEU A 8 21.39 -20.67 24.90
N GLU A 9 22.55 -20.85 24.27
CA GLU A 9 22.94 -20.08 23.08
C GLU A 9 21.94 -20.32 21.94
N GLN A 10 21.66 -21.57 21.57
CA GLN A 10 20.72 -21.89 20.48
C GLN A 10 19.29 -21.38 20.72
N THR A 11 18.81 -21.37 21.96
CA THR A 11 17.48 -20.81 22.29
C THR A 11 17.46 -19.29 22.13
N SER A 12 18.53 -18.60 22.54
CA SER A 12 18.64 -17.14 22.39
C SER A 12 18.66 -16.68 20.91
N PHE A 13 19.37 -17.39 20.04
CA PHE A 13 19.41 -17.10 18.60
C PHE A 13 18.04 -17.32 17.93
N ARG A 14 17.33 -18.41 18.27
CA ARG A 14 15.97 -18.65 17.75
C ARG A 14 14.98 -17.58 18.22
N GLN A 15 15.13 -17.06 19.43
CA GLN A 15 14.24 -16.05 19.98
C GLN A 15 14.45 -14.68 19.32
N LYS A 16 15.69 -14.28 19.01
CA LYS A 16 15.99 -13.07 18.22
C LYS A 16 15.38 -13.12 16.82
N ARG A 17 15.60 -14.21 16.07
CA ARG A 17 15.09 -14.36 14.71
C ARG A 17 13.56 -14.28 14.61
N ARG A 18 12.84 -14.86 15.58
CA ARG A 18 11.37 -14.76 15.64
C ARG A 18 10.90 -13.32 15.88
N ARG A 19 11.62 -12.57 16.71
CA ARG A 19 11.28 -11.18 17.06
C ARG A 19 11.49 -10.22 15.89
N GLU A 20 12.57 -10.42 15.13
CA GLU A 20 12.84 -9.69 13.89
C GLU A 20 11.75 -9.96 12.85
N LEU A 21 11.40 -11.23 12.60
CA LEU A 21 10.33 -11.58 11.67
C LEU A 21 8.97 -10.96 12.05
N LEU A 22 8.61 -10.99 13.34
CA LEU A 22 7.38 -10.35 13.80
C LEU A 22 7.42 -8.83 13.57
N THR A 23 8.57 -8.19 13.81
CA THR A 23 8.75 -6.76 13.53
C THR A 23 8.60 -6.47 12.04
N PHE A 24 9.20 -7.29 11.17
CA PHE A 24 9.03 -7.18 9.72
C PHE A 24 7.60 -7.35 9.27
N VAL A 25 6.86 -8.33 9.81
CA VAL A 25 5.44 -8.53 9.49
C VAL A 25 4.61 -7.33 9.92
N VAL A 26 4.85 -6.79 11.11
CA VAL A 26 4.15 -5.58 11.58
C VAL A 26 4.49 -4.36 10.74
N LEU A 27 5.75 -4.17 10.35
CA LEU A 27 6.14 -3.08 9.45
C LEU A 27 5.49 -3.25 8.06
N ALA A 28 5.55 -4.46 7.50
CA ALA A 28 5.11 -4.74 6.14
C ALA A 28 3.59 -4.78 5.99
N PHE A 29 2.85 -5.29 6.99
CA PHE A 29 1.39 -5.40 6.94
C PHE A 29 0.66 -4.37 7.81
N GLY A 30 1.35 -3.73 8.75
CA GLY A 30 0.80 -2.63 9.53
C GLY A 30 1.11 -1.29 8.88
N ILE A 31 2.39 -0.91 8.84
CA ILE A 31 2.79 0.45 8.43
C ILE A 31 2.53 0.67 6.93
N TRP A 32 2.99 -0.25 6.07
CA TRP A 32 2.87 -0.07 4.63
C TRP A 32 1.43 0.09 4.13
N PRO A 33 0.45 -0.74 4.55
CA PRO A 33 -0.93 -0.57 4.14
C PRO A 33 -1.56 0.72 4.66
N VAL A 34 -1.24 1.14 5.89
CA VAL A 34 -1.74 2.41 6.43
C VAL A 34 -1.24 3.59 5.60
N VAL A 35 0.04 3.59 5.21
CA VAL A 35 0.61 4.63 4.33
C VAL A 35 -0.05 4.59 2.95
N ALA A 36 -0.25 3.41 2.38
CA ALA A 36 -0.89 3.25 1.08
C ALA A 36 -2.33 3.80 1.09
N VAL A 37 -3.15 3.39 2.06
CA VAL A 37 -4.53 3.86 2.22
C VAL A 37 -4.55 5.36 2.51
N GLY A 38 -3.71 5.85 3.41
CA GLY A 38 -3.61 7.26 3.72
C GLY A 38 -3.28 8.10 2.50
N THR A 39 -2.30 7.69 1.69
CA THR A 39 -1.88 8.42 0.49
C THR A 39 -2.95 8.39 -0.61
N VAL A 40 -3.50 7.21 -0.91
CA VAL A 40 -4.53 7.05 -1.95
C VAL A 40 -5.83 7.75 -1.56
N ALA A 41 -6.28 7.58 -0.31
CA ALA A 41 -7.49 8.25 0.19
C ALA A 41 -7.31 9.76 0.20
N THR A 42 -6.17 10.26 0.67
CA THR A 42 -5.87 11.71 0.66
C THR A 42 -5.87 12.26 -0.76
N TYR A 43 -5.18 11.59 -1.69
CA TYR A 43 -5.10 12.05 -3.07
C TYR A 43 -6.47 11.99 -3.78
N GLY A 44 -7.18 10.87 -3.67
CA GLY A 44 -8.51 10.70 -4.25
C GLY A 44 -9.52 11.69 -3.66
N PHE A 45 -9.48 11.91 -2.35
CA PHE A 45 -10.31 12.90 -1.68
C PHE A 45 -9.95 14.33 -2.10
N ALA A 46 -8.65 14.65 -2.24
CA ALA A 46 -8.21 15.97 -2.71
C ALA A 46 -8.70 16.24 -4.14
N VAL A 47 -8.58 15.26 -5.05
CA VAL A 47 -9.10 15.35 -6.41
C VAL A 47 -10.62 15.51 -6.40
N TRP A 48 -11.33 14.72 -5.60
CA TRP A 48 -12.78 14.83 -5.46
C TRP A 48 -13.21 16.19 -4.91
N ALA A 49 -12.57 16.67 -3.83
CA ALA A 49 -12.85 17.98 -3.25
C ALA A 49 -12.54 19.11 -4.23
N TYR A 50 -11.47 18.98 -5.01
CA TYR A 50 -11.15 19.89 -6.10
C TYR A 50 -12.28 19.93 -7.14
N GLN A 51 -12.85 18.77 -7.52
CA GLN A 51 -13.99 18.72 -8.44
C GLN A 51 -15.26 19.37 -7.86
N ILE A 52 -15.50 19.30 -6.54
CA ILE A 52 -16.61 20.02 -5.92
C ILE A 52 -16.43 21.54 -6.02
N VAL A 53 -15.20 22.04 -5.91
CA VAL A 53 -14.90 23.48 -5.95
C VAL A 53 -14.85 24.03 -7.39
N TYR A 54 -14.22 23.30 -8.32
CA TYR A 54 -13.94 23.77 -9.68
C TYR A 54 -14.81 23.13 -10.76
N GLY A 55 -15.69 22.20 -10.37
CA GLY A 55 -16.57 21.45 -11.27
C GLY A 55 -15.95 20.11 -11.74
N PRO A 56 -16.79 19.19 -12.26
CA PRO A 56 -16.34 17.89 -12.76
C PRO A 56 -15.44 18.04 -14.00
N PRO A 57 -14.48 17.13 -14.23
CA PRO A 57 -13.74 17.08 -15.49
C PRO A 57 -14.71 16.86 -16.65
N GLY A 58 -14.63 17.72 -17.68
CA GLY A 58 -15.58 17.74 -18.78
C GLY A 58 -15.59 16.45 -19.61
N PRO A 59 -16.68 16.18 -20.36
CA PRO A 59 -16.74 15.08 -21.31
C PRO A 59 -15.59 15.19 -22.32
N HIS A 60 -14.84 14.10 -22.51
CA HIS A 60 -13.91 13.98 -23.63
C HIS A 60 -14.72 14.06 -24.93
N ASP A 61 -14.14 14.67 -25.97
CA ASP A 61 -14.80 14.93 -27.25
C ASP A 61 -15.48 13.67 -27.81
N ILE A 62 -16.76 13.50 -27.53
CA ILE A 62 -17.65 12.65 -28.31
C ILE A 62 -17.97 13.40 -29.60
N THR A 63 -16.95 13.60 -30.44
CA THR A 63 -17.20 13.97 -31.83
C THR A 63 -18.03 12.83 -32.41
N PRO A 64 -19.31 13.05 -32.76
CA PRO A 64 -20.08 12.01 -33.43
C PRO A 64 -19.31 11.63 -34.69
N ALA A 65 -19.11 10.34 -34.93
CA ALA A 65 -18.52 9.90 -36.19
C ALA A 65 -19.24 10.61 -37.34
N ARG A 66 -18.50 11.24 -38.27
CA ARG A 66 -19.15 11.94 -39.39
C ARG A 66 -20.10 10.95 -40.07
N PRO A 67 -21.32 11.38 -40.45
CA PRO A 67 -22.36 10.50 -40.99
C PRO A 67 -21.92 9.59 -42.16
N ASN A 68 -20.83 9.92 -42.84
CA ASN A 68 -20.31 9.27 -44.05
C ASN A 68 -18.92 8.62 -43.87
N SER A 69 -18.53 8.25 -42.66
CA SER A 69 -17.20 7.64 -42.41
C SER A 69 -17.15 6.13 -42.61
N ALA A 70 -18.30 5.51 -42.88
CA ALA A 70 -18.48 4.06 -43.05
C ALA A 70 -18.73 3.66 -44.53
N GLU A 71 -18.71 4.64 -45.44
CA GLU A 71 -18.81 4.44 -46.89
C GLU A 71 -17.42 4.38 -47.54
#